data_AF-A0A7S0F9N7-F1
#
_entry.id   AF-A0A7S0F9N7-F1
#
_cell.length_a   1.000
_cell.length_b   1.000
_cell.length_c   1.000
_cell.angle_alpha   90.00
_cell.angle_beta   90.00
_cell.angle_gamma   90.00
#
_symmetry.space_group_name_H-M   'P 1'
#
loop_
_entity.id
_entity.type
_entity.pdbx_description
1 polymer ?
#
loop_
_entity_poly.entity_id
_entity_poly.type
_entity_poly.pdbx_seq_one_letter_code
_entity_poly.pdbx_strand_id
1 'polypeptide(L)'
;GGCDAGAWLDALSQFRTWAQNVAEWGTESTGVSLEDRRSVAEFKRAHRNFRAQWSFPEDFPDPQVHAAFVRPVVDRSLEPFAWAPVDMPQVVVRLVTSTGLDEAKVLERMEPALRRYTDGMRQPRITEYMVPADAGDVAIVRSVRMR
;
A
#
# COMPACT_ATOMS: atom_id res chain seq x y z
N GLY A 1 -1.08 -17.76 -19.15
CA GLY A 1 0.08 -18.58 -18.76
C GLY A 1 0.05 -18.70 -17.26
N GLY A 2 -0.17 -19.89 -16.73
CA GLY A 2 -0.20 -20.12 -15.29
C GLY A 2 1.21 -19.95 -14.73
N CYS A 3 1.35 -19.12 -13.70
CA CYS A 3 2.53 -19.20 -12.84
C CYS A 3 2.54 -20.62 -12.27
N ASP A 4 3.61 -21.37 -12.52
CA ASP A 4 3.75 -22.72 -11.98
C ASP A 4 3.86 -22.60 -10.45
N ALA A 5 2.74 -22.86 -9.77
CA ALA A 5 2.64 -22.71 -8.32
C ALA A 5 3.69 -23.55 -7.59
N GLY A 6 4.07 -24.71 -8.17
CA GLY A 6 5.13 -25.55 -7.63
C GLY A 6 6.47 -24.83 -7.65
N ALA A 7 6.88 -24.33 -8.82
CA ALA A 7 8.14 -23.59 -8.96
C ALA A 7 8.25 -22.36 -8.03
N TRP A 8 7.14 -21.66 -7.78
CA TRP A 8 7.11 -20.53 -6.86
C TRP A 8 7.27 -20.97 -5.39
N LEU A 9 6.56 -22.01 -4.97
CA LEU A 9 6.67 -22.56 -3.62
C LEU A 9 8.06 -23.16 -3.37
N ASP A 10 8.64 -23.82 -4.37
CA ASP A 10 10.00 -24.34 -4.31
C ASP A 10 11.03 -23.22 -4.15
N ALA A 11 10.88 -22.12 -4.89
CA ALA A 11 11.75 -20.96 -4.78
C ALA A 11 11.68 -20.30 -3.39
N LEU A 12 10.49 -20.20 -2.79
CA LEU A 12 10.32 -19.70 -1.43
C LEU A 12 10.87 -20.65 -0.37
N SER A 13 10.75 -21.95 -0.59
CA SER A 13 11.35 -22.97 0.28
C SER A 13 12.87 -22.85 0.27
N GLN A 14 13.47 -22.72 -0.92
CA GLN A 14 14.92 -22.46 -1.08
C GLN A 14 15.33 -21.14 -0.41
N PHE A 15 14.50 -20.10 -0.51
CA PHE A 15 14.73 -18.83 0.16
C PHE A 15 14.71 -18.96 1.69
N ARG A 16 13.75 -19.70 2.25
CA ARG A 16 13.69 -20.01 3.70
C ARG A 16 14.95 -20.74 4.14
N THR A 17 15.35 -21.78 3.41
CA THR A 17 16.58 -22.54 3.68
C THR A 17 17.81 -21.64 3.62
N TRP A 18 17.92 -20.80 2.58
CA TRP A 18 19.00 -19.82 2.49
C TRP A 18 19.00 -18.88 3.69
N ALA A 19 17.86 -18.33 4.10
CA ALA A 19 17.78 -17.38 5.22
C ALA A 19 18.12 -18.02 6.58
N GLN A 20 17.73 -19.28 6.81
CA GLN A 20 17.94 -20.00 8.07
C GLN A 20 19.32 -20.66 8.19
N ASN A 21 19.99 -20.99 7.08
CA ASN A 21 21.35 -21.52 7.08
C ASN A 21 22.39 -20.42 7.33
N VAL A 22 22.45 -19.97 8.58
CA VAL A 22 23.42 -18.97 9.07
C VAL A 22 24.74 -19.61 9.51
N ALA A 23 24.71 -20.88 9.94
CA ALA A 23 25.83 -21.54 10.63
C ALA A 23 26.91 -22.14 9.72
N GLU A 24 26.58 -22.54 8.48
CA GLU A 24 27.50 -23.31 7.63
C GLU A 24 28.33 -22.44 6.69
N TRP A 25 28.02 -21.15 6.57
CA TRP A 25 28.74 -20.28 5.64
C TRP A 25 29.83 -19.52 6.37
N GLY A 26 31.07 -19.95 6.16
CA GLY A 26 32.24 -19.16 6.52
C GLY A 26 32.12 -17.74 5.96
N THR A 27 32.81 -16.80 6.59
CA THR A 27 32.72 -15.32 6.44
C THR A 27 32.74 -14.78 5.00
N GLU A 28 33.10 -15.61 4.02
CA GLU A 28 33.20 -15.29 2.59
C GLU A 28 32.07 -15.86 1.72
N SER A 29 31.31 -16.85 2.21
CA SER A 29 30.19 -17.43 1.46
C SER A 29 28.88 -16.73 1.84
N THR A 30 28.31 -15.97 0.92
CA THR A 30 26.96 -15.37 1.08
C THR A 30 25.84 -16.36 0.70
N GLY A 31 26.19 -17.65 0.53
CA GLY A 31 25.31 -18.70 0.00
C GLY A 31 24.75 -18.37 -1.38
N VAL A 32 25.55 -17.63 -2.15
CA VAL A 32 25.29 -17.30 -3.54
C VAL A 32 25.85 -18.45 -4.39
N SER A 33 24.96 -19.12 -5.13
CA SER A 33 25.33 -20.14 -6.10
C SER A 33 25.83 -19.49 -7.40
N LEU A 34 26.69 -20.18 -8.15
CA LEU A 34 27.10 -19.77 -9.50
C LEU A 34 25.92 -19.79 -10.49
N GLU A 35 24.87 -20.55 -10.18
CA GLU A 35 23.64 -20.65 -10.98
C GLU A 35 22.62 -19.56 -10.62
N ASP A 36 22.87 -18.77 -9.58
CA ASP A 36 21.95 -17.71 -9.18
C ASP A 36 21.90 -16.62 -10.25
N ARG A 37 20.68 -16.18 -10.58
CA ARG A 37 20.48 -14.97 -11.38
C ARG A 37 21.13 -13.78 -10.67
N ARG A 38 21.65 -12.82 -11.45
CA ARG A 38 22.33 -11.62 -10.93
C ARG A 38 21.52 -10.90 -9.83
N SER A 39 20.22 -10.72 -10.02
CA SER A 39 19.34 -10.07 -9.05
C SER A 39 19.23 -10.84 -7.73
N VAL A 40 19.17 -12.17 -7.78
CA VAL A 40 19.15 -13.05 -6.60
C VAL A 40 20.48 -12.99 -5.88
N ALA A 41 21.60 -13.04 -6.61
CA ALA A 41 22.93 -12.93 -6.04
C ALA A 41 23.17 -11.58 -5.34
N GLU A 42 22.75 -10.46 -5.96
CA GLU A 42 22.81 -9.12 -5.35
C GLU A 42 21.94 -9.03 -4.10
N PHE A 43 20.71 -9.57 -4.15
CA PHE A 43 19.80 -9.62 -3.00
C PHE A 43 20.42 -10.39 -1.82
N LYS A 44 20.97 -11.59 -2.08
CA LYS A 44 21.60 -12.43 -1.05
C LYS A 44 22.80 -11.72 -0.40
N ARG A 45 23.64 -11.05 -1.20
CA ARG A 45 24.78 -10.27 -0.68
C ARG A 45 24.36 -9.09 0.18
N ALA A 46 23.32 -8.36 -0.23
CA ALA A 46 22.82 -7.20 0.51
C ALA A 46 22.20 -7.60 1.86
N HIS A 47 21.47 -8.71 1.91
CA HIS A 47 20.70 -9.12 3.09
C HIS A 47 21.42 -10.16 3.97
N ARG A 48 22.70 -10.46 3.69
CA ARG A 48 23.50 -11.47 4.42
C ARG A 48 23.53 -11.29 5.94
N ASN A 49 23.55 -10.04 6.41
CA ASN A 49 23.61 -9.70 7.84
C ASN A 49 22.21 -9.59 8.46
N PHE A 50 21.24 -9.10 7.69
CA PHE A 50 19.90 -8.81 8.19
C PHE A 50 19.01 -10.06 8.26
N ARG A 51 19.28 -11.08 7.43
CA ARG A 51 18.51 -12.32 7.39
C ARG A 51 18.47 -13.11 8.71
N ALA A 52 19.47 -12.93 9.58
CA ALA A 52 19.49 -13.57 10.90
C ALA A 52 18.36 -13.08 11.84
N GLN A 53 17.78 -11.92 11.54
CA GLN A 53 16.65 -11.36 12.27
C GLN A 53 15.29 -11.77 11.69
N TRP A 54 15.28 -12.52 10.58
CA TRP A 54 14.03 -12.93 9.94
C TRP A 54 13.47 -14.15 10.63
N SER A 55 12.20 -14.06 11.01
CA SER A 55 11.43 -15.19 11.52
C SER A 55 10.50 -15.69 10.42
N PHE A 56 10.46 -17.01 10.26
CA PHE A 56 9.58 -17.68 9.32
C PHE A 56 8.59 -18.53 10.11
N PRO A 57 7.28 -18.47 9.78
CA PRO A 57 6.29 -19.40 10.32
C PRO A 57 6.65 -20.86 10.00
N GLU A 58 6.14 -21.80 10.80
CA GLU A 58 6.35 -23.24 10.58
C GLU A 58 5.84 -23.67 9.21
N ASP A 59 4.65 -23.17 8.83
CA ASP A 59 3.94 -23.50 7.60
C ASP A 59 4.46 -22.76 6.35
N PHE A 60 5.56 -22.00 6.46
CA PHE A 60 6.10 -21.25 5.31
C PHE A 60 6.86 -22.17 4.34
N PRO A 61 6.63 -22.08 3.01
CA PRO A 61 5.66 -21.22 2.34
C PRO A 61 4.24 -21.82 2.29
N ASP A 62 3.23 -21.01 2.61
CA ASP A 62 1.83 -21.44 2.60
C ASP A 62 1.24 -21.37 1.17
N PRO A 63 0.80 -22.51 0.59
CA PRO A 63 0.17 -22.53 -0.73
C PRO A 63 -1.16 -21.76 -0.78
N GLN A 64 -1.86 -21.59 0.34
CA GLN A 64 -3.09 -20.81 0.41
C GLN A 64 -2.81 -19.32 0.23
N VAL A 65 -1.70 -18.82 0.77
CA VAL A 65 -1.25 -17.44 0.56
C VAL A 65 -0.96 -17.22 -0.93
N HIS A 66 -0.23 -18.13 -1.57
CA HIS A 66 -0.01 -18.07 -3.02
C HIS A 66 -1.34 -18.01 -3.80
N ALA A 67 -2.28 -18.89 -3.45
CA ALA A 67 -3.58 -18.94 -4.09
C ALA A 67 -4.37 -17.64 -3.91
N ALA A 68 -4.32 -17.01 -2.73
CA ALA A 68 -4.96 -15.74 -2.46
C ALA A 68 -4.33 -14.58 -3.25
N PHE A 69 -3.01 -14.58 -3.44
CA PHE A 69 -2.33 -13.58 -4.27
C PHE A 69 -2.63 -13.75 -5.77
N VAL A 70 -2.65 -14.98 -6.27
CA VAL A 70 -2.89 -15.26 -7.70
C VAL A 70 -4.37 -15.19 -8.05
N ARG A 71 -5.24 -15.61 -7.14
CA ARG A 71 -6.71 -15.65 -7.30
C ARG A 71 -7.37 -15.02 -6.09
N PRO A 72 -7.26 -13.70 -5.92
CA PRO A 72 -7.91 -13.02 -4.81
C PRO A 72 -9.42 -13.13 -4.95
N VAL A 73 -10.09 -13.30 -3.81
CA VAL A 73 -11.55 -13.19 -3.72
C VAL A 73 -11.86 -11.69 -3.77
N VAL A 74 -12.22 -11.22 -4.96
CA VAL A 74 -12.61 -9.82 -5.20
C VAL A 74 -14.09 -9.76 -5.50
N ASP A 75 -14.71 -8.64 -5.09
CA ASP A 75 -16.02 -8.29 -5.59
C ASP A 75 -15.94 -8.08 -7.12
N ARG A 76 -16.90 -8.68 -7.85
CA ARG A 76 -17.03 -8.59 -9.31
C ARG A 76 -18.27 -7.80 -9.73
N SER A 77 -18.89 -7.09 -8.79
CA SER A 77 -19.98 -6.18 -9.07
C SER A 77 -19.60 -5.23 -10.19
N LEU A 78 -20.50 -5.10 -11.17
CA LEU A 78 -20.40 -4.14 -12.26
C LEU A 78 -21.23 -2.88 -11.98
N GLU A 79 -21.74 -2.75 -10.75
CA GLU A 79 -22.49 -1.58 -10.35
C GLU A 79 -21.60 -0.33 -10.45
N PRO A 80 -22.11 0.76 -11.05
CA PRO A 80 -21.32 1.98 -11.16
C PRO A 80 -21.13 2.59 -9.78
N PHE A 81 -19.89 3.00 -9.49
CA PHE A 81 -19.65 3.88 -8.35
C PHE A 81 -20.31 5.24 -8.61
N ALA A 82 -21.16 5.67 -7.68
CA ALA A 82 -21.82 6.96 -7.73
C ALA A 82 -21.70 7.68 -6.38
N TRP A 83 -21.49 9.00 -6.46
CA TRP A 83 -21.53 9.86 -5.29
C TRP A 83 -22.95 10.43 -5.15
N ALA A 84 -23.73 9.89 -4.21
CA ALA A 84 -25.09 10.36 -3.96
C ALA A 84 -25.07 11.62 -3.08
N PRO A 85 -26.06 12.53 -3.22
CA PRO A 85 -26.19 13.71 -2.36
C PRO A 85 -26.29 13.30 -0.89
N VAL A 86 -25.56 14.03 -0.04
CA VAL A 86 -25.50 13.75 1.40
C VAL A 86 -26.68 14.42 2.11
N ASP A 87 -27.45 13.65 2.88
CA ASP A 87 -28.43 14.19 3.84
C ASP A 87 -27.70 14.76 5.06
N MET A 88 -27.39 16.05 4.96
CA MET A 88 -26.61 16.78 5.95
C MET A 88 -27.22 16.75 7.36
N PRO A 89 -28.52 17.06 7.55
CA PRO A 89 -29.16 16.96 8.86
C PRO A 89 -29.01 15.58 9.50
N GLN A 90 -29.25 14.50 8.75
CA GLN A 90 -29.16 13.14 9.28
C GLN A 90 -27.73 12.76 9.67
N VAL A 91 -26.74 13.15 8.86
CA VAL A 91 -25.33 12.86 9.15
C VAL A 91 -24.88 13.59 10.41
N VAL A 92 -25.25 14.86 10.58
CA VAL A 92 -24.90 15.65 11.77
C VAL A 92 -25.49 15.03 13.03
N VAL A 93 -26.79 14.68 13.03
CA VAL A 93 -27.45 14.03 14.18
C VAL A 93 -26.74 12.71 14.56
N ARG A 94 -26.38 11.88 13.57
CA ARG A 94 -25.66 10.62 13.81
C ARG A 94 -24.26 10.85 14.37
N LEU A 95 -23.53 11.85 13.87
CA LEU A 95 -22.18 12.17 14.34
C LEU A 95 -22.19 12.75 15.75
N VAL A 96 -23.09 13.67 16.07
CA VAL A 96 -23.28 14.19 17.43
C VAL A 96 -23.57 13.04 18.39
N THR A 97 -24.50 12.15 18.02
CA THR A 97 -24.87 10.99 18.86
C THR A 97 -23.71 10.00 19.06
N SER A 98 -22.93 9.71 18.02
CA SER A 98 -21.85 8.71 18.07
C SER A 98 -20.56 9.22 18.70
N THR A 99 -20.27 10.51 18.56
CA THR A 99 -19.00 11.10 19.00
C THR A 99 -19.13 11.90 20.31
N GLY A 100 -20.35 12.27 20.70
CA GLY A 100 -20.61 13.16 21.83
C GLY A 100 -20.12 14.60 21.64
N LEU A 101 -19.75 14.97 20.41
CA LEU A 101 -19.32 16.33 20.08
C LEU A 101 -20.53 17.24 19.89
N ASP A 102 -20.38 18.51 20.27
CA ASP A 102 -21.38 19.54 19.96
C ASP A 102 -21.57 19.68 18.44
N GLU A 103 -22.81 19.98 18.04
CA GLU A 103 -23.20 20.13 16.65
C GLU A 103 -22.31 21.11 15.87
N ALA A 104 -21.99 22.27 16.49
CA ALA A 104 -21.09 23.26 15.90
C ALA A 104 -19.69 22.70 15.60
N LYS A 105 -19.18 21.82 16.48
CA LYS A 105 -17.87 21.19 16.31
C LYS A 105 -17.90 20.13 15.21
N VAL A 106 -18.99 19.37 15.10
CA VAL A 106 -19.20 18.41 14.02
C VAL A 106 -19.23 19.13 12.66
N LEU A 107 -19.99 20.22 12.57
CA LEU A 107 -20.09 21.03 11.35
C LEU A 107 -18.73 21.63 10.95
N GLU A 108 -17.99 22.20 11.90
CA GLU A 108 -16.62 22.72 11.66
C GLU A 108 -15.70 21.65 11.06
N ARG A 109 -15.80 20.41 11.55
CA ARG A 109 -14.97 19.29 11.07
C ARG A 109 -15.43 18.75 9.72
N MET A 110 -16.72 18.80 9.41
CA MET A 110 -17.28 18.34 8.14
C MET A 110 -17.04 19.34 7.00
N GLU A 111 -16.97 20.63 7.31
CA GLU A 111 -16.84 21.72 6.34
C GLU A 111 -15.82 21.46 5.20
N PRO A 112 -14.58 20.98 5.47
CA PRO A 112 -13.61 20.72 4.39
C PRO A 112 -14.04 19.60 3.43
N ALA A 113 -14.72 18.56 3.96
CA ALA A 113 -15.23 17.46 3.16
C ALA A 113 -16.41 17.91 2.30
N LEU A 114 -17.30 18.74 2.86
CA LEU A 114 -18.45 19.30 2.13
C LEU A 114 -18.03 20.21 0.99
N ARG A 115 -17.03 21.06 1.22
CA ARG A 115 -16.46 21.91 0.17
C ARG A 115 -15.91 21.09 -1.00
N ARG A 116 -15.22 19.99 -0.72
CA ARG A 116 -14.71 19.10 -1.79
C ARG A 116 -15.83 18.34 -2.50
N TYR A 117 -16.83 17.91 -1.74
CA TYR A 117 -17.99 17.23 -2.29
C TYR A 117 -18.76 18.12 -3.27
N THR A 118 -18.95 19.41 -2.94
CA THR A 118 -19.63 20.37 -3.82
C THR A 118 -18.75 20.89 -4.97
N ASP A 119 -17.42 20.94 -4.81
CA ASP A 119 -16.49 21.36 -5.88
C ASP A 119 -16.41 20.33 -7.03
N GLY A 120 -16.85 19.09 -6.83
CA GLY A 120 -16.94 18.05 -7.87
C GLY A 120 -17.90 18.35 -9.03
N MET A 121 -18.78 19.36 -8.89
CA MET A 121 -19.60 19.88 -10.00
C MET A 121 -18.86 20.92 -10.88
N ARG A 122 -17.59 21.22 -10.58
CA ARG A 122 -16.76 22.13 -11.39
C ARG A 122 -16.01 21.34 -12.46
N GLN A 123 -15.97 21.88 -13.68
CA GLN A 123 -15.10 21.34 -14.73
C GLN A 123 -13.64 21.38 -14.23
N PRO A 124 -12.95 20.22 -14.13
CA PRO A 124 -11.59 20.17 -13.63
C PRO A 124 -10.63 20.82 -14.64
N ARG A 125 -9.62 21.54 -14.14
CA ARG A 125 -8.58 22.11 -15.00
C ARG A 125 -7.54 21.06 -15.33
N ILE A 126 -6.94 21.13 -16.52
CA ILE A 126 -5.86 20.20 -16.92
C ILE A 126 -4.71 20.16 -15.91
N THR A 127 -4.43 21.27 -15.22
CA THR A 127 -3.41 21.40 -14.18
C THR A 127 -3.70 20.60 -12.90
N GLU A 128 -4.93 20.10 -12.72
CA GLU A 128 -5.27 19.22 -11.60
C GLU A 128 -4.85 17.76 -11.87
N TYR A 129 -4.68 17.40 -13.15
CA TYR A 129 -4.20 16.08 -13.58
C TYR A 129 -2.73 16.11 -14.01
N MET A 130 -2.27 17.24 -14.54
CA MET A 130 -0.91 17.44 -15.00
C MET A 130 -0.16 18.34 -14.03
N VAL A 131 0.76 17.74 -13.27
CA VAL A 131 1.81 18.49 -12.59
C VAL A 131 2.72 19.07 -13.68
N PRO A 132 2.89 20.41 -13.78
CA PRO A 132 3.76 21.01 -14.78
C PRO A 132 5.17 20.44 -14.66
N ALA A 133 5.80 20.08 -15.80
CA ALA A 133 7.12 19.44 -15.83
C ALA A 133 8.21 20.27 -15.11
N ASP A 134 8.00 21.58 -15.03
CA ASP A 134 8.90 22.58 -14.47
C ASP A 134 8.65 22.78 -12.95
N ALA A 135 7.58 22.18 -12.43
CA ALA A 135 7.10 22.31 -11.07
C ALA A 135 7.44 21.04 -10.28
N GLY A 136 8.74 20.84 -9.98
CA GLY A 136 9.13 19.94 -8.87
C GLY A 136 8.38 20.33 -7.60
N ASP A 137 8.18 19.37 -6.66
CA ASP A 137 7.38 19.47 -5.42
C ASP A 137 7.12 20.92 -4.94
N VAL A 138 6.07 21.53 -5.47
CA VAL A 138 5.74 22.92 -5.16
C VAL A 138 4.97 22.93 -3.85
N ALA A 139 5.67 23.20 -2.76
CA ALA A 139 5.06 23.58 -1.50
C ALA A 139 4.15 24.80 -1.75
N ILE A 140 2.87 24.67 -1.47
CA ILE A 140 1.91 25.78 -1.53
C ILE A 140 2.24 26.75 -0.39
N VAL A 141 3.04 27.78 -0.68
CA VAL A 141 3.35 28.85 0.27
C VAL A 141 2.16 29.81 0.33
N ARG A 142 1.39 29.78 1.41
CA ARG A 142 0.40 30.82 1.74
C ARG A 142 1.11 31.92 2.53
N SER A 143 1.56 32.98 1.87
CA SER A 143 2.12 34.15 2.58
C SER A 143 0.99 35.02 3.15
N VAL A 144 0.99 35.21 4.47
CA VAL A 144 0.03 36.04 5.23
C VAL A 144 0.54 37.48 5.37
N ARG A 145 1.17 38.04 4.33
CA ARG A 145 1.69 39.41 4.39
C ARG A 145 1.39 40.20 3.13
N MET A 146 0.14 40.66 3.04
CA MET A 146 -0.23 41.94 2.45
C MET A 146 -1.65 42.30 2.95
N ARG A 147 -1.70 43.07 4.04
CA ARG A 147 -2.67 44.14 4.29
C ARG A 147 -1.88 45.29 4.89
#